data_AF-A0A962N9G2-F1
#
_entry.id   AF-A0A962N9G2-F1
#
_cell.length_a   1.000
_cell.length_b   1.000
_cell.length_c   1.000
_cell.angle_alpha   90.00
_cell.angle_beta   90.00
_cell.angle_gamma   90.00
#
_symmetry.space_group_name_H-M   'P 1'
#
loop_
_entity.id
_entity.type
_entity.pdbx_description
1 polymer ?
#
loop_
_entity_poly.entity_id
_entity_poly.type
_entity_poly.pdbx_seq_one_letter_code
_entity_poly.pdbx_strand_id
1 'polypeptide(L)'
;MTQEWSVERARQYYSLPYWSEGYFDIDSEGAVVVQPHGPGGPSVRLSSVVEAAGERGLQLPVLIRFADILGHKLGRMQAAFGQVMAELDYQGGYTAVFPIKVNQQRAVVSELVRHGSAGFGLEAGSK
;
A
#
# COMPACT_ATOMS: atom_id res chain seq x y z
N MET A 1 7.09 -13.16 -36.20
CA MET A 1 8.14 -12.56 -35.35
C MET A 1 7.65 -12.61 -33.92
N THR A 2 8.25 -13.43 -33.07
CA THR A 2 8.01 -13.39 -31.62
C THR A 2 8.54 -12.05 -31.12
N GLN A 3 7.65 -11.18 -30.62
CA GLN A 3 8.08 -9.93 -29.98
C GLN A 3 9.04 -10.25 -28.83
N GLU A 4 10.18 -9.58 -28.79
CA GLU A 4 11.15 -9.70 -27.70
C GLU A 4 10.51 -9.34 -26.35
N TRP A 5 10.92 -10.05 -25.31
CA TRP A 5 10.46 -9.81 -23.95
C TRP A 5 11.12 -8.56 -23.38
N SER A 6 10.34 -7.63 -22.84
CA SER A 6 10.82 -6.38 -22.22
C SER A 6 10.14 -6.13 -20.86
N VAL A 7 10.69 -5.20 -20.08
CA VAL A 7 10.10 -4.80 -18.79
C VAL A 7 8.69 -4.23 -19.00
N GLU A 8 8.50 -3.39 -20.02
CA GLU A 8 7.21 -2.80 -20.38
C GLU A 8 6.20 -3.90 -20.74
N ARG A 9 6.64 -4.93 -21.47
CA ARG A 9 5.81 -6.09 -21.78
C ARG A 9 5.45 -6.87 -20.52
N ALA A 10 6.40 -7.08 -19.61
CA ALA A 10 6.14 -7.75 -18.34
C ALA A 10 5.12 -6.98 -17.49
N ARG A 11 5.23 -5.65 -17.40
CA ARG A 11 4.24 -4.79 -16.71
C ARG A 11 2.84 -4.97 -17.27
N GLN A 12 2.70 -4.97 -18.59
CA GLN A 12 1.41 -5.17 -19.26
C GLN A 12 0.88 -6.60 -19.11
N TYR A 13 1.75 -7.60 -19.28
CA TYR A 13 1.41 -9.01 -19.17
C TYR A 13 0.87 -9.36 -17.77
N TYR A 14 1.53 -8.85 -16.71
CA TYR A 14 1.08 -9.02 -15.33
C TYR A 14 0.07 -7.96 -14.87
N SER A 15 -0.40 -7.10 -15.79
CA SER A 15 -1.43 -6.09 -15.52
C SER A 15 -1.09 -5.15 -14.37
N LEU A 16 0.20 -4.92 -14.09
CA LEU A 16 0.68 -4.10 -12.99
C LEU A 16 0.05 -2.70 -12.94
N PRO A 17 -0.12 -1.98 -14.08
CA PRO A 17 -0.75 -0.66 -14.07
C PRO A 17 -2.18 -0.62 -13.51
N TYR A 18 -2.89 -1.75 -13.51
CA TYR A 18 -4.32 -1.79 -13.18
C TYR A 18 -4.62 -2.09 -11.72
N TRP A 19 -3.75 -2.81 -11.00
CA TRP A 19 -4.00 -3.23 -9.61
C TRP A 19 -2.97 -2.72 -8.62
N SER A 20 -1.75 -2.38 -9.06
CA SER A 20 -0.66 -2.03 -8.15
C SER A 20 -0.89 -0.72 -7.41
N GLU A 21 -1.70 0.18 -7.98
CA GLU A 21 -1.88 1.57 -7.54
C GLU A 21 -0.55 2.33 -7.35
N GLY A 22 0.52 1.87 -8.01
CA GLY A 22 1.88 2.39 -7.87
C GLY A 22 2.65 1.95 -6.63
N TYR A 23 2.13 1.00 -5.84
CA TYR A 23 2.87 0.39 -4.73
C TYR A 23 3.77 -0.75 -5.17
N PHE A 24 3.51 -1.33 -6.35
CA PHE A 24 4.30 -2.43 -6.92
C PHE A 24 4.63 -2.10 -8.36
N ASP A 25 5.87 -2.37 -8.77
CA ASP A 25 6.31 -2.20 -10.15
C ASP A 25 7.45 -3.20 -10.46
N ILE A 26 8.00 -3.12 -11.67
CA ILE A 26 9.21 -3.80 -12.09
C ILE A 26 10.27 -2.72 -12.37
N ASP A 27 11.48 -2.91 -11.89
CA ASP A 27 12.58 -1.98 -12.17
C ASP A 27 13.25 -2.24 -13.54
N SER A 28 14.28 -1.46 -13.87
CA SER A 28 15.00 -1.57 -15.15
C SER A 28 15.76 -2.89 -15.32
N GLU A 29 16.02 -3.63 -14.24
CA GLU A 29 16.68 -4.93 -14.27
C GLU A 29 15.68 -6.09 -14.29
N GLY A 30 14.38 -5.80 -14.32
CA GLY A 30 13.32 -6.82 -14.35
C GLY A 30 12.93 -7.37 -12.98
N ALA A 31 13.37 -6.75 -11.88
CA ALA A 31 13.02 -7.19 -10.53
C ALA A 31 11.72 -6.52 -10.06
N VAL A 32 10.89 -7.28 -9.33
CA VAL A 32 9.70 -6.71 -8.67
C VAL A 32 10.14 -5.80 -7.53
N VAL A 33 9.63 -4.58 -7.54
CA VAL A 33 9.87 -3.57 -6.52
C VAL A 33 8.59 -3.19 -5.81
N VAL A 34 8.75 -2.76 -4.55
CA VAL A 34 7.69 -2.23 -3.71
C VAL A 34 8.00 -0.79 -3.36
N GLN A 35 7.02 0.09 -3.47
CA GLN A 35 7.08 1.52 -3.13
C GLN A 35 6.10 1.81 -1.98
N PRO A 36 6.48 1.63 -0.70
CA PRO A 36 5.54 1.67 0.41
C PRO A 36 4.84 3.02 0.58
N HIS A 37 5.48 4.11 0.15
CA HIS A 37 4.92 5.47 0.17
C HIS A 37 4.25 5.90 -1.15
N GLY A 38 3.98 4.94 -2.05
CA GLY A 38 3.36 5.19 -3.35
C GLY A 38 4.33 5.71 -4.43
N PRO A 39 3.78 6.13 -5.59
CA PRO A 39 4.55 6.53 -6.77
C PRO A 39 5.62 7.59 -6.46
N GLY A 40 6.86 7.31 -6.86
CA GLY A 40 7.99 8.23 -6.67
C GLY A 40 8.56 8.25 -5.25
N GLY A 41 8.02 7.42 -4.34
CA GLY A 41 8.58 7.19 -3.02
C GLY A 41 9.80 6.26 -3.04
N PRO A 42 10.38 5.97 -1.85
CA PRO A 42 11.44 4.98 -1.72
C PRO A 42 11.01 3.62 -2.25
N SER A 43 11.91 2.95 -2.97
CA SER A 43 11.66 1.67 -3.62
C SER A 43 12.59 0.60 -3.07
N VAL A 44 12.07 -0.62 -2.89
CA VAL A 44 12.86 -1.79 -2.45
C VAL A 44 12.52 -3.01 -3.30
N ARG A 45 13.53 -3.77 -3.72
CA ARG A 45 13.32 -5.04 -4.41
C ARG A 45 12.72 -6.07 -3.47
N LEU A 46 11.67 -6.76 -3.90
CA LEU A 46 11.06 -7.82 -3.11
C LEU A 46 12.03 -8.98 -2.85
N SER A 47 12.89 -9.29 -3.82
CA SER A 47 13.95 -10.31 -3.65
C SER A 47 14.89 -9.96 -2.50
N SER A 48 15.35 -8.71 -2.41
CA SER A 48 16.22 -8.24 -1.33
C SER A 48 15.54 -8.32 0.05
N VAL A 49 14.23 -8.10 0.13
CA VAL A 49 13.48 -8.29 1.38
C VAL A 49 13.44 -9.78 1.78
N VAL A 50 13.26 -10.67 0.81
CA VAL A 50 13.26 -12.13 1.04
C VAL A 50 14.65 -12.63 1.46
N GLU A 51 15.71 -12.15 0.81
CA GLU A 51 17.11 -12.44 1.17
C GLU A 51 17.41 -11.99 2.60
N ALA A 52 17.08 -10.74 2.95
CA ALA A 52 17.27 -10.21 4.29
C ALA A 52 16.46 -10.98 5.36
N ALA A 53 15.28 -11.50 5.01
CA ALA A 53 14.51 -12.37 5.91
C ALA A 53 15.26 -13.70 6.17
N GLY A 54 15.84 -14.29 5.12
CA GLY A 54 16.65 -15.51 5.21
C GLY A 54 17.92 -15.33 6.04
N GLU A 55 18.63 -14.21 5.88
CA GLU A 55 19.81 -13.85 6.69
C GLU A 55 19.48 -13.74 8.19
N ARG A 56 18.23 -13.39 8.51
CA ARG A 56 17.71 -13.33 9.89
C ARG A 56 17.18 -14.68 10.39
N GLY A 57 17.41 -15.77 9.65
CA GLY A 57 17.02 -17.12 10.01
C GLY A 57 15.53 -17.44 9.79
N LEU A 58 14.78 -16.58 9.07
CA LEU A 58 13.39 -16.87 8.73
C LEU A 58 13.33 -17.85 7.55
N GLN A 59 12.52 -18.89 7.69
CA GLN A 59 12.28 -19.87 6.61
C GLN A 59 10.99 -19.55 5.86
N LEU A 60 11.00 -19.80 4.55
CA LEU A 60 9.82 -19.67 3.71
C LEU A 60 8.80 -20.79 4.02
N PRO A 61 7.48 -20.53 3.90
CA PRO A 61 6.86 -19.29 3.45
C PRO A 61 6.84 -18.19 4.52
N VAL A 62 7.14 -16.96 4.12
CA VAL A 62 7.02 -15.77 4.99
C VAL A 62 5.92 -14.84 4.49
N LEU A 63 5.20 -14.22 5.43
CA LEU A 63 4.24 -13.17 5.13
C LEU A 63 4.87 -11.80 5.41
N ILE A 64 5.21 -11.08 4.34
CA ILE A 64 5.81 -9.74 4.41
C ILE A 64 4.66 -8.71 4.40
N ARG A 65 4.71 -7.75 5.32
CA ARG A 65 3.75 -6.65 5.39
C ARG A 65 4.47 -5.32 5.19
N PHE A 66 4.01 -4.52 4.24
CA PHE A 66 4.46 -3.15 4.01
C PHE A 66 3.47 -2.21 4.69
N ALA A 67 3.70 -1.94 5.98
CA ALA A 67 2.77 -1.22 6.82
C ALA A 67 2.52 0.22 6.32
N ASP A 68 3.56 0.88 5.80
CA ASP A 68 3.47 2.26 5.33
C ASP A 68 2.49 2.44 4.15
N ILE A 69 2.20 1.38 3.38
CA ILE A 69 1.15 1.39 2.35
C ILE A 69 -0.21 1.73 2.96
N LEU A 70 -0.50 1.22 4.17
CA LEU A 70 -1.76 1.48 4.87
C LEU A 70 -1.89 2.96 5.21
N GLY A 71 -0.81 3.56 5.75
CA GLY A 71 -0.76 4.98 6.06
C GLY A 71 -0.92 5.84 4.81
N HIS A 72 -0.22 5.50 3.73
CA HIS A 72 -0.34 6.22 2.46
C HIS A 72 -1.74 6.10 1.84
N LYS A 73 -2.36 4.92 1.88
CA LYS A 73 -3.75 4.72 1.42
C LYS A 73 -4.75 5.55 2.24
N LEU A 74 -4.61 5.59 3.57
CA LEU A 74 -5.45 6.40 4.44
C LEU A 74 -5.34 7.89 4.08
N GLY A 75 -4.12 8.40 3.94
CA GLY A 75 -3.87 9.79 3.55
C GLY A 75 -4.45 10.13 2.17
N ARG A 76 -4.27 9.25 1.18
CA ARG A 76 -4.87 9.43 -0.16
C ARG A 76 -6.39 9.49 -0.12
N MET A 77 -7.03 8.64 0.69
CA MET A 77 -8.48 8.64 0.84
C MET A 77 -8.98 9.94 1.49
N GLN A 78 -8.35 10.36 2.60
CA GLN A 78 -8.70 11.62 3.27
C GLN A 78 -8.49 12.84 2.34
N ALA A 79 -7.39 12.86 1.59
CA ALA A 79 -7.11 13.92 0.62
C ALA A 79 -8.15 13.99 -0.50
N ALA A 80 -8.58 12.83 -1.04
CA ALA A 80 -9.62 12.79 -2.07
C ALA A 80 -10.96 13.34 -1.58
N PHE A 81 -11.39 12.98 -0.36
CA PHE A 81 -12.59 13.58 0.24
C PHE A 81 -12.40 15.08 0.52
N GLY A 82 -11.24 15.48 1.03
CA GLY A 82 -10.90 16.89 1.26
C GLY A 82 -11.00 17.74 -0.01
N GLN A 83 -10.48 17.23 -1.13
CA GLN A 83 -10.54 17.90 -2.43
C GLN A 83 -11.99 18.10 -2.89
N VAL A 84 -12.81 17.03 -2.90
CA VAL A 84 -14.20 17.11 -3.37
C VAL A 84 -15.05 18.00 -2.46
N MET A 85 -14.83 17.96 -1.13
CA MET A 85 -15.51 18.86 -0.21
C MET A 85 -15.20 20.32 -0.50
N ALA A 86 -13.93 20.65 -0.81
CA ALA A 86 -13.55 22.01 -1.19
C ALA A 86 -14.16 22.44 -2.53
N GLU A 87 -14.19 21.55 -3.53
CA GLU A 87 -14.80 21.82 -4.84
C GLU A 87 -16.31 22.08 -4.74
N LEU A 88 -16.99 21.44 -3.79
CA LEU A 88 -18.44 21.55 -3.59
C LEU A 88 -18.86 22.54 -2.49
N ASP A 89 -17.91 23.27 -1.90
CA ASP A 89 -18.12 24.15 -0.73
C ASP A 89 -18.89 23.43 0.41
N TYR A 90 -18.56 22.17 0.64
CA TYR A 90 -19.19 21.35 1.67
C TYR A 90 -18.65 21.72 3.04
N GLN A 91 -19.54 22.18 3.93
CA GLN A 91 -19.18 22.70 5.26
C GLN A 91 -19.02 21.61 6.34
N GLY A 92 -19.36 20.36 6.03
CA GLY A 92 -19.20 19.24 6.96
C GLY A 92 -17.77 18.69 6.97
N GLY A 93 -17.46 17.86 7.97
CA GLY A 93 -16.19 17.16 8.08
C GLY A 93 -16.24 15.74 7.51
N TYR A 94 -15.08 15.21 7.16
CA TYR A 94 -14.90 13.80 6.82
C TYR A 94 -14.12 13.08 7.92
N THR A 95 -14.57 11.88 8.30
CA THR A 95 -13.84 10.97 9.20
C THR A 95 -13.76 9.60 8.55
N ALA A 96 -12.54 9.13 8.31
CA ALA A 96 -12.27 7.77 7.86
C ALA A 96 -12.42 6.80 9.04
N VAL A 97 -13.28 5.79 8.91
CA VAL A 97 -13.50 4.80 9.97
C VAL A 97 -13.04 3.43 9.49
N PHE A 98 -12.07 2.83 10.18
CA PHE A 98 -11.57 1.49 9.86
C PHE A 98 -12.32 0.41 10.66
N PRO A 99 -13.05 -0.50 9.98
CA PRO A 99 -13.73 -1.61 10.64
C PRO A 99 -12.72 -2.70 11.03
N ILE A 100 -12.40 -2.80 12.32
CA ILE A 100 -11.34 -3.71 12.83
C ILE A 100 -11.65 -5.17 12.47
N LYS A 101 -12.93 -5.53 12.29
CA LYS A 101 -13.37 -6.87 11.89
C LYS A 101 -12.75 -7.38 10.57
N VAL A 102 -12.26 -6.49 9.70
CA VAL A 102 -11.61 -6.85 8.43
C VAL A 102 -10.19 -7.37 8.67
N ASN A 103 -9.47 -6.80 9.65
CA ASN A 103 -8.13 -7.23 10.02
C ASN A 103 -7.78 -6.78 11.45
N GLN A 104 -7.93 -7.70 12.41
CA GLN A 104 -7.73 -7.45 13.84
C GLN A 104 -6.25 -7.46 14.26
N GLN A 105 -5.32 -7.67 13.33
CA GLN A 105 -3.90 -7.78 13.65
C GLN A 105 -3.38 -6.46 14.23
N ARG A 106 -2.81 -6.52 15.45
CA ARG A 106 -2.31 -5.33 16.17
C ARG A 106 -1.39 -4.47 15.31
N ALA A 107 -0.49 -5.08 14.52
CA ALA A 107 0.44 -4.35 13.67
C ALA A 107 -0.28 -3.47 12.63
N VAL A 108 -1.38 -3.95 12.04
CA VAL A 108 -2.19 -3.22 11.06
C VAL A 108 -2.94 -2.08 11.72
N VAL A 109 -3.62 -2.37 12.83
CA VAL A 109 -4.40 -1.35 13.56
C VAL A 109 -3.49 -0.27 14.13
N SER A 110 -2.35 -0.65 14.71
CA SER A 110 -1.39 0.31 15.29
C SER A 110 -0.85 1.24 14.23
N GLU A 111 -0.58 0.73 13.03
CA GLU A 111 -0.10 1.55 11.93
C GLU A 111 -1.15 2.54 11.44
N LEU A 112 -2.39 2.10 11.25
CA LEU A 112 -3.49 2.99 10.87
C LEU A 112 -3.76 4.05 11.93
N VAL A 113 -3.67 3.71 13.22
CA VAL A 113 -3.81 4.70 14.31
C VAL A 113 -2.63 5.66 14.35
N ARG A 114 -1.40 5.21 14.07
CA ARG A 114 -0.20 6.06 14.00
C ARG A 114 -0.30 7.08 12.86
N HIS A 115 -0.85 6.67 11.71
CA HIS A 115 -1.05 7.53 10.55
C HIS A 115 -2.37 8.30 10.56
N GLY A 116 -3.34 7.85 11.35
CA GLY A 116 -4.63 8.49 11.51
C GLY A 116 -4.50 9.77 12.32
N SER A 117 -4.26 10.89 11.63
CA SER A 117 -4.42 12.23 12.18
C SER A 117 -5.91 12.56 12.42
N ALA A 118 -6.23 13.84 12.69
CA ALA A 118 -7.60 14.32 12.77
C ALA A 118 -8.47 13.77 11.62
N GLY A 119 -9.65 13.24 11.95
CA GLY A 119 -10.54 12.61 10.97
C GLY A 119 -10.26 11.12 10.70
N PHE A 120 -9.73 10.37 11.68
CA PHE A 120 -9.67 8.90 11.66
C PHE A 120 -10.31 8.28 12.91
N GLY A 121 -10.97 7.13 12.75
CA GLY A 121 -11.59 6.36 13.83
C GLY A 121 -11.58 4.85 13.57
N LEU A 122 -11.92 4.09 14.61
CA LEU A 122 -12.04 2.63 14.54
C LEU A 122 -13.49 2.21 14.79
N GLU A 123 -13.97 1.20 14.06
CA GLU A 123 -15.28 0.57 14.29
C GLU A 123 -15.09 -0.84 14.85
N ALA A 124 -15.88 -1.16 15.88
CA ALA A 124 -15.92 -2.46 16.53
C ALA A 124 -17.37 -3.00 16.51
N GLY A 125 -17.55 -4.19 15.94
CA GLY A 125 -18.85 -4.85 15.80
C GLY A 125 -19.19 -5.84 16.91
N SER A 126 -18.38 -5.95 17.97
CA SER A 126 -18.61 -6.85 19.10
C SER A 126 -17.91 -6.35 20.37
N LYS A 127 -18.39 -6.81 21.54
CA LYS A 127 -17.81 -6.54 22.87
C LYS A 127 -16.50 -7.29 23.09
#